data_AF-A0A927X1S0-F1
#
_entry.id   AF-A0A927X1S0-F1
#
_cell.length_a   1.000
_cell.length_b   1.000
_cell.length_c   1.000
_cell.angle_alpha   90.00
_cell.angle_beta   90.00
_cell.angle_gamma   90.00
#
_symmetry.space_group_name_H-M   'P 1'
#
loop_
_entity.id
_entity.type
_entity.pdbx_description
1 polymer ?
#
loop_
_entity_poly.entity_id
_entity_poly.type
_entity_poly.pdbx_seq_one_letter_code
_entity_poly.pdbx_strand_id
1 'polypeptide(L)'
;MLTEKQQKLYEYLLRKAVVTQHYITKEEICKDLHEYYPRYAERMSEHNSTAYHQIRNDIKAINNQPPGEYLLVASCPRGYKIADKEDAEKYIQRRFKSHFAGLKRTWAMRRKAGLDGQMVLGEEITELKTVLGE
;
A
#
# COMPACT_ATOMS: atom_id res chain seq x y z
N MET A 1 -0.35 -18.34 -4.56
CA MET A 1 0.11 -18.42 -5.95
C MET A 1 -0.14 -17.09 -6.63
N LEU A 2 0.90 -16.54 -7.27
CA LEU A 2 0.83 -15.26 -7.97
C LEU A 2 0.05 -15.36 -9.28
N THR A 3 -0.65 -14.29 -9.64
CA THR A 3 -1.18 -14.11 -11.00
C THR A 3 -0.04 -13.90 -12.00
N GLU A 4 -0.30 -14.14 -13.28
CA GLU A 4 0.69 -13.89 -14.35
C GLU A 4 1.28 -12.47 -14.27
N LYS A 5 0.41 -11.47 -14.11
CA LYS A 5 0.82 -10.06 -13.94
C LYS A 5 1.78 -9.86 -12.77
N GLN A 6 1.48 -10.45 -11.61
CA GLN A 6 2.33 -10.34 -10.41
C GLN A 6 3.65 -11.07 -10.61
N GLN A 7 3.62 -12.24 -11.26
CA GLN A 7 4.81 -13.01 -11.60
C GLN A 7 5.74 -12.21 -12.53
N LYS A 8 5.19 -11.55 -13.56
CA LYS A 8 5.96 -10.69 -14.48
C LYS A 8 6.56 -9.48 -13.79
N LEU A 9 5.82 -8.84 -12.88
CA LEU A 9 6.36 -7.75 -12.06
C LEU A 9 7.54 -8.23 -11.20
N TYR A 10 7.40 -9.40 -10.55
CA TYR A 10 8.47 -9.97 -9.73
C TYR A 10 9.71 -10.30 -10.57
N GLU A 11 9.54 -11.01 -11.68
CA GLU A 11 10.64 -11.36 -12.60
C GLU A 11 11.36 -10.12 -13.14
N TYR A 12 10.60 -9.08 -13.47
CA TYR A 12 11.16 -7.80 -13.92
C TYR A 12 12.05 -7.16 -12.84
N LEU A 13 11.56 -7.07 -11.60
CA LEU A 13 12.33 -6.53 -10.48
C LEU A 13 13.54 -7.39 -10.14
N LEU A 14 13.42 -8.72 -10.24
CA LEU A 14 14.51 -9.65 -10.00
C LEU A 14 15.63 -9.46 -11.03
N ARG A 15 15.29 -9.35 -12.32
CA ARG A 15 16.27 -9.05 -13.38
C ARG A 15 16.96 -7.71 -13.16
N LYS A 16 16.21 -6.66 -12.82
CA LYS A 16 16.78 -5.33 -12.55
C LYS A 16 17.68 -5.34 -11.31
N ALA A 17 17.34 -6.11 -10.28
CA ALA A 17 18.19 -6.26 -9.10
C ALA A 17 19.55 -6.87 -9.46
N VAL A 18 19.61 -7.87 -10.36
CA VAL A 18 20.86 -8.46 -10.83
C VAL A 18 21.74 -7.44 -11.56
N VAL A 19 21.14 -6.53 -12.35
CA VAL A 19 21.89 -5.62 -13.22
C VAL A 19 22.30 -4.32 -12.51
N THR A 20 21.37 -3.66 -11.81
CA THR A 20 21.60 -2.30 -11.32
C THR A 20 21.60 -2.20 -9.80
N GLN A 21 21.01 -3.13 -9.04
CA GLN A 21 20.82 -3.01 -7.58
C GLN A 21 20.12 -1.70 -7.14
N HIS A 22 19.52 -0.94 -8.07
CA HIS A 22 18.84 0.33 -7.81
C HIS A 22 17.33 0.14 -7.60
N TYR A 23 16.70 1.13 -6.96
CA TYR A 23 15.25 1.20 -6.84
C TYR A 23 14.62 1.57 -8.19
N ILE A 24 13.57 0.84 -8.55
CA ILE A 24 12.84 1.03 -9.81
C ILE A 24 11.55 1.81 -9.54
N THR A 25 11.36 2.90 -10.27
CA THR A 25 10.21 3.80 -10.09
C THR A 25 8.93 3.20 -10.68
N LYS A 26 7.77 3.75 -10.30
CA LYS A 26 6.48 3.30 -10.87
C LYS A 26 6.38 3.66 -12.35
N GLU A 27 6.93 4.80 -12.72
CA GLU A 27 7.05 5.30 -14.08
C GLU A 27 7.82 4.31 -14.95
N GLU A 28 8.97 3.83 -14.46
CA GLU A 28 9.78 2.84 -15.16
C GLU A 28 9.04 1.50 -15.29
N ILE A 29 8.36 1.06 -14.22
CA ILE A 29 7.52 -0.15 -14.27
C ILE A 29 6.41 0.00 -15.32
N CYS A 30 5.70 1.12 -15.35
CA CYS A 30 4.65 1.36 -16.35
C CYS A 30 5.20 1.46 -17.79
N LYS A 31 6.43 1.94 -17.96
CA LYS A 31 7.09 2.00 -19.27
C LYS A 31 7.48 0.61 -19.75
N ASP A 32 8.19 -0.14 -18.91
CA ASP A 32 8.77 -1.43 -19.28
C ASP A 32 7.73 -2.57 -19.25
N LEU A 33 6.69 -2.47 -18.41
CA LEU A 33 5.56 -3.41 -18.31
C LEU A 33 4.22 -2.74 -18.69
N HIS A 34 4.22 -1.96 -19.77
CA HIS A 34 3.04 -1.20 -20.22
C HIS A 34 1.81 -2.06 -20.54
N GLU A 35 2.01 -3.31 -20.98
CA GLU A 35 0.93 -4.28 -21.22
C GLU A 35 0.15 -4.58 -19.94
N TYR A 36 0.86 -4.71 -18.81
CA TYR A 36 0.30 -5.05 -17.51
C TYR A 36 -0.11 -3.82 -16.69
N TYR A 37 0.58 -2.70 -16.90
CA TYR A 37 0.41 -1.46 -16.16
C TYR A 37 0.34 -0.26 -17.11
N PRO A 38 -0.71 -0.16 -17.95
CA PRO A 38 -0.82 0.90 -18.93
C PRO A 38 -0.90 2.26 -18.24
N ARG A 39 0.00 3.17 -18.60
CA ARG A 39 -0.04 4.55 -18.13
C ARG A 39 -1.13 5.29 -18.91
N TYR A 40 -2.28 5.55 -18.28
CA TYR A 40 -3.29 6.43 -18.87
C TYR A 40 -2.70 7.83 -19.12
N ALA A 41 -3.05 8.40 -20.27
CA ALA A 41 -2.43 9.57 -20.88
C ALA A 41 -2.25 10.80 -19.94
N GLU A 42 -1.03 11.36 -20.01
CA GLU A 42 -0.54 12.74 -19.79
C GLU A 42 -1.03 13.64 -18.64
N ARG A 43 -2.05 13.32 -17.83
CA ARG A 43 -2.54 14.25 -16.78
C ARG A 43 -2.91 13.63 -15.43
N MET A 44 -2.40 12.45 -15.09
CA MET A 44 -2.65 11.85 -13.76
C MET A 44 -1.46 12.10 -12.82
N SER A 45 -1.71 12.78 -11.70
CA SER A 45 -0.76 12.84 -10.59
C SER A 45 -0.53 11.44 -9.99
N GLU A 46 0.60 11.25 -9.28
CA GLU A 46 0.93 9.99 -8.59
C GLU A 46 -0.20 9.41 -7.73
N HIS A 47 -1.08 10.28 -7.22
CA HIS A 47 -2.20 9.92 -6.35
C HIS A 47 -3.40 9.33 -7.11
N ASN A 48 -3.55 9.68 -8.39
CA ASN A 48 -4.73 9.32 -9.18
C ASN A 48 -4.47 8.22 -10.21
N SER A 49 -3.21 7.81 -10.41
CA SER A 49 -2.89 6.73 -11.37
C SER A 49 -3.37 5.36 -10.87
N THR A 50 -4.38 4.80 -11.55
CA THR A 50 -4.85 3.42 -11.34
C THR A 50 -3.73 2.40 -11.43
N ALA A 51 -2.83 2.55 -12.41
CA ALA A 51 -1.68 1.67 -12.59
C ALA A 51 -0.75 1.69 -11.37
N TYR A 52 -0.54 2.87 -10.76
CA TYR A 52 0.33 2.98 -9.58
C TYR A 52 -0.29 2.33 -8.34
N HIS A 53 -1.62 2.39 -8.20
CA HIS A 53 -2.34 1.66 -7.16
C HIS A 53 -2.26 0.15 -7.39
N GLN A 54 -2.40 -0.31 -8.64
CA GLN A 54 -2.26 -1.71 -9.00
C GLN A 54 -0.85 -2.24 -8.69
N ILE A 55 0.21 -1.51 -9.07
CA ILE A 55 1.60 -1.87 -8.73
C ILE A 55 1.75 -2.03 -7.22
N ARG A 56 1.26 -1.08 -6.41
CA ARG A 56 1.34 -1.18 -4.94
C ARG A 56 0.64 -2.43 -4.40
N ASN A 57 -0.51 -2.77 -4.96
CA ASN A 57 -1.29 -3.93 -4.52
C ASN A 57 -0.63 -5.24 -4.95
N ASP A 58 -0.07 -5.31 -6.15
CA ASP A 58 0.65 -6.47 -6.65
C ASP A 58 1.95 -6.71 -5.85
N ILE A 59 2.69 -5.66 -5.49
CA ILE A 59 3.83 -5.78 -4.57
C ILE A 59 3.42 -6.31 -3.20
N LYS A 60 2.28 -5.87 -2.65
CA LYS A 60 1.77 -6.43 -1.39
C LYS A 60 1.44 -7.92 -1.55
N ALA A 61 0.81 -8.30 -2.66
CA ALA A 61 0.47 -9.70 -2.93
C ALA A 61 1.71 -10.58 -3.04
N ILE A 62 2.77 -10.08 -3.69
CA ILE A 62 4.09 -10.74 -3.76
C ILE A 62 4.67 -10.91 -2.36
N ASN A 63 4.74 -9.84 -1.57
CA ASN A 63 5.30 -9.88 -0.21
C ASN A 63 4.48 -10.72 0.79
N ASN A 64 3.23 -11.03 0.46
CA ASN A 64 2.36 -11.88 1.27
C ASN A 64 2.45 -13.36 0.89
N GLN A 65 3.23 -13.74 -0.14
CA GLN A 65 3.45 -15.16 -0.44
C GLN A 65 4.18 -15.85 0.72
N PRO A 66 4.04 -17.19 0.85
CA PRO A 66 4.72 -17.94 1.89
C PRO A 66 6.25 -17.71 1.88
N PRO A 67 6.90 -17.73 3.06
CA PRO A 67 8.36 -17.66 3.14
C PRO A 67 9.03 -18.75 2.30
N GLY A 68 10.10 -18.39 1.58
CA GLY A 68 10.90 -19.33 0.79
C GLY A 68 10.52 -19.43 -0.69
N GLU A 69 9.35 -18.94 -1.10
CA GLU A 69 8.95 -18.94 -2.52
C GLU A 69 9.44 -17.69 -3.27
N TYR A 70 9.41 -16.52 -2.60
CA TYR A 70 9.74 -15.23 -3.20
C TYR A 70 10.60 -14.38 -2.25
N LEU A 71 11.51 -13.60 -2.82
CA LEU A 71 12.26 -12.60 -2.07
C LEU A 71 11.37 -11.40 -1.78
N LEU A 72 11.62 -10.77 -0.63
CA LEU A 72 10.92 -9.56 -0.23
C LEU A 72 11.20 -8.43 -1.22
N VAL A 73 10.15 -7.74 -1.67
CA VAL A 73 10.27 -6.50 -2.42
C VAL A 73 10.20 -5.32 -1.46
N ALA A 74 11.31 -4.63 -1.26
CA ALA A 74 11.36 -3.42 -0.46
C ALA A 74 10.75 -2.24 -1.23
N SER A 75 9.81 -1.53 -0.60
CA SER A 75 9.25 -0.28 -1.15
C SER A 75 9.73 0.94 -0.37
N CYS A 76 10.16 1.98 -1.06
CA CYS A 76 10.48 3.27 -0.48
C CYS A 76 10.04 4.43 -1.40
N PRO A 77 10.19 5.71 -1.00
CA PRO A 77 9.86 6.83 -1.88
C PRO A 77 10.60 6.80 -3.23
N ARG A 78 11.77 6.17 -3.30
CA ARG A 78 12.56 6.02 -4.54
C ARG A 78 12.01 4.92 -5.47
N GLY A 79 11.10 4.06 -5.01
CA GLY A 79 10.54 2.97 -5.81
C GLY A 79 10.60 1.61 -5.14
N TYR A 80 10.81 0.57 -5.95
CA TYR A 80 10.77 -0.84 -5.55
C TYR A 80 12.06 -1.56 -5.94
N LYS A 81 12.53 -2.47 -5.09
CA LYS A 81 13.73 -3.28 -5.33
C LYS A 81 13.55 -4.65 -4.67
N ILE A 82 14.10 -5.71 -5.25
CA ILE A 82 14.31 -6.96 -4.50
C ILE A 82 15.26 -6.66 -3.34
N ALA A 83 14.79 -6.87 -2.13
CA ALA A 83 15.51 -6.49 -0.93
C ALA A 83 16.72 -7.41 -0.73
N ASP A 84 17.90 -6.80 -0.58
CA ASP A 84 18.99 -7.45 0.12
C ASP A 84 18.70 -7.46 1.64
N LYS A 85 19.61 -8.05 2.42
CA LYS A 85 19.45 -8.17 3.87
C LYS A 85 19.22 -6.82 4.55
N GLU A 86 20.00 -5.80 4.19
CA GLU A 86 19.93 -4.48 4.82
C GLU A 86 18.64 -3.75 4.43
N ASP A 87 18.28 -3.79 3.14
CA ASP A 87 17.03 -3.26 2.63
C ASP A 87 15.82 -3.91 3.29
N ALA A 88 15.87 -5.24 3.51
CA ALA A 88 14.81 -6.00 4.15
C ALA A 88 14.60 -5.56 5.60
N GLU A 89 15.67 -5.49 6.39
CA GLU A 89 15.62 -5.02 7.78
C GLU A 89 15.07 -3.59 7.87
N LYS A 90 15.59 -2.67 7.05
CA LYS A 90 15.11 -1.28 6.99
C LYS A 90 13.64 -1.19 6.55
N TYR A 91 13.21 -2.03 5.61
CA TYR A 91 11.82 -2.05 5.15
C TYR A 91 10.88 -2.54 6.25
N ILE A 92 11.22 -3.64 6.91
CA ILE A 92 10.44 -4.23 7.99
C ILE A 92 10.32 -3.26 9.17
N GLN A 93 11.44 -2.64 9.61
CA GLN A 93 11.42 -1.65 10.68
C GLN A 93 10.51 -0.44 10.36
N ARG A 94 10.57 0.08 9.12
CA ARG A 94 9.69 1.16 8.68
C ARG A 94 8.22 0.75 8.72
N ARG A 95 7.90 -0.49 8.33
CA ARG A 95 6.54 -1.04 8.37
C ARG A 95 6.04 -1.17 9.80
N PHE A 96 6.84 -1.71 10.72
CA PHE A 96 6.50 -1.77 12.14
C PHE A 96 6.21 -0.38 12.73
N LYS A 97 7.09 0.59 12.47
CA LYS A 97 6.90 1.97 12.94
C LYS A 97 5.60 2.58 12.40
N SER A 98 5.31 2.39 11.11
CA SER A 98 4.10 2.90 10.48
C SER A 98 2.83 2.25 11.04
N HIS A 99 2.84 0.94 11.22
CA HIS A 99 1.70 0.20 11.78
C HIS A 99 1.43 0.59 13.23
N PHE A 100 2.48 0.72 14.04
CA PHE A 100 2.35 1.14 15.44
C PHE A 100 1.83 2.58 15.56
N ALA A 101 2.31 3.49 14.71
CA ALA A 101 1.78 4.85 14.65
C ALA A 101 0.30 4.89 14.24
N GLY A 102 -0.08 4.06 13.25
CA GLY A 102 -1.47 3.88 12.84
C GLY A 102 -2.34 3.34 13.98
N LEU A 103 -1.88 2.29 14.67
CA LEU A 103 -2.58 1.72 15.83
C LEU A 103 -2.76 2.76 16.94
N LYS A 104 -1.71 3.51 17.28
CA LYS A 104 -1.77 4.60 18.27
C LYS A 104 -2.82 5.65 17.88
N ARG A 105 -2.88 6.04 16.60
CA ARG A 105 -3.89 6.97 16.08
C ARG A 105 -5.30 6.38 16.18
N THR A 106 -5.50 5.12 15.82
CA THR A 106 -6.79 4.42 15.95
C THR A 106 -7.25 4.35 17.40
N TRP A 107 -6.36 4.05 18.35
CA TRP A 107 -6.69 4.09 19.77
C TRP A 107 -7.05 5.50 20.25
N ALA A 108 -6.34 6.53 19.77
CA ALA A 108 -6.69 7.91 20.09
C ALA A 108 -8.08 8.28 19.53
N MET A 109 -8.40 7.88 18.29
CA MET A 109 -9.73 8.08 17.70
C MET A 109 -10.80 7.31 18.48
N ARG A 110 -10.54 6.06 18.89
CA ARG A 110 -11.47 5.29 19.73
C ARG A 110 -11.74 5.96 21.08
N ARG A 111 -10.69 6.45 21.76
CA ARG A 111 -10.86 7.21 23.01
C ARG A 111 -11.63 8.50 22.79
N LYS A 112 -11.34 9.22 21.69
CA LYS A 112 -12.07 10.43 21.31
C LYS A 112 -13.55 10.15 21.01
N ALA A 113 -13.85 9.10 20.26
CA ALA A 113 -15.23 8.68 19.97
C ALA A 113 -16.01 8.28 21.25
N GLY A 114 -15.32 7.85 22.29
CA GLY A 114 -15.92 7.59 23.62
C GLY A 114 -15.94 8.80 24.56
N LEU A 115 -15.35 9.94 24.19
CA LEU A 115 -15.22 11.13 25.04
C LEU A 115 -15.96 12.35 24.47
N ASP A 116 -16.11 12.45 23.16
CA ASP A 116 -17.00 13.42 22.54
C ASP A 116 -18.37 12.75 22.43
N GLY A 117 -19.42 13.45 22.85
CA GLY A 117 -20.82 13.00 22.83
C GLY A 117 -21.38 12.67 21.44
N GLN A 118 -20.62 12.06 20.53
CA GLN A 118 -21.07 11.45 19.28
C GLN A 118 -21.88 10.18 19.50
N MET A 119 -21.61 9.41 20.56
CA MET A 119 -22.52 8.32 20.97
C MET A 119 -23.80 8.85 21.62
N VAL A 120 -23.73 9.98 22.33
CA VAL A 120 -24.89 10.67 22.93
C VAL A 120 -25.71 11.41 21.86
N LEU A 121 -25.07 12.06 20.88
CA LEU A 121 -25.72 12.67 19.70
C LEU A 121 -26.49 11.63 18.87
N GLY A 122 -26.04 10.38 18.83
CA GLY A 122 -26.79 9.29 18.19
C GLY A 122 -28.14 9.03 18.87
N GLU A 123 -28.18 9.07 20.20
CA GLU A 123 -29.41 8.90 20.99
C GLU A 123 -30.30 10.16 20.92
N GLU A 124 -29.72 11.36 21.06
CA GLU A 124 -30.45 12.63 20.96
C GLU A 124 -31.02 12.88 19.54
N ILE A 125 -30.30 12.52 18.46
CA ILE A 125 -30.81 12.60 17.08
C ILE A 125 -31.94 11.58 16.86
N THR A 126 -31.89 10.42 17.51
CA THR A 126 -32.94 9.40 17.41
C THR A 126 -34.20 9.83 18.18
N GLU A 127 -34.06 10.39 19.38
CA GLU A 127 -35.16 11.01 20.12
C GLU A 127 -35.77 12.20 19.37
N LEU A 128 -34.94 13.07 18.78
CA LEU A 128 -35.43 14.21 17.99
C LEU A 128 -36.21 13.79 16.74
N LYS A 129 -35.81 12.72 16.04
CA LYS A 129 -36.60 12.16 14.91
C LYS A 129 -37.95 11.62 15.37
N THR A 130 -37.97 10.94 16.52
CA THR A 130 -39.19 10.40 17.12
C THR A 130 -40.16 11.52 17.53
N VAL A 131 -39.65 12.63 18.06
CA VAL A 131 -40.44 13.81 18.45
C VAL A 131 -40.91 14.62 17.23
N LEU A 132 -40.13 14.64 16.15
CA LEU A 132 -40.45 15.35 14.90
C LEU A 132 -41.33 14.52 13.93
N GLY A 133 -41.60 13.26 14.25
CA GLY A 133 -42.49 12.39 13.47
C GLY A 133 -41.90 11.88 12.16
N GLU A 134 -40.57 11.72 12.09
CA GLU A 134 -39.86 11.01 11.01
C GLU A 134 -39.47 9.59 11.42
#